data_AF-A0A965AWA3-F1
#
_entry.id   AF-A0A965AWA3-F1
#
_cell.length_a   1.000
_cell.length_b   1.000
_cell.length_c   1.000
_cell.angle_alpha   90.00
_cell.angle_beta   90.00
_cell.angle_gamma   90.00
#
_symmetry.space_group_name_H-M   'P 1'
#
loop_
_entity.id
_entity.type
_entity.pdbx_description
1 polymer ?
#
loop_
_entity_poly.entity_id
_entity_poly.type
_entity_poly.pdbx_seq_one_letter_code
_entity_poly.pdbx_strand_id
1 'polypeptide(L)'
;GVLFFGALIIGFVLCIVNSVSKTVRPALMVLYSVFEGLVIGTISRVYNDYYSGIVAQAVIGTVAAFVGILFLYKSGKLRATPKFTRILLGAVAGYFVLGLISLVASFFHVGNGMGFYGVTGLGLLMSVAGVALASLFLVLDFDQIERSIAQGAPAIEAWRSGFGLIVTLVWIYLEILRLLSILRDR
;
A
#
# COMPACT_ATOMS: atom_id res chain seq x y z
N GLY A 1 7.17 4.71 19.92
CA GLY A 1 8.40 4.35 20.68
C GLY A 1 9.57 4.14 19.74
N VAL A 2 10.81 4.12 20.23
CA VAL A 2 12.06 4.01 19.43
C VAL A 2 12.04 2.82 18.45
N LEU A 3 11.43 1.69 18.85
CA LEU A 3 11.25 0.50 18.01
C LEU A 3 10.40 0.75 16.75
N PHE A 4 9.40 1.63 16.83
CA PHE A 4 8.55 1.96 15.69
C PHE A 4 9.31 2.78 14.64
N PHE A 5 10.04 3.80 15.08
CA PHE A 5 10.85 4.62 14.18
C PHE A 5 12.00 3.82 13.56
N GLY A 6 12.64 2.93 14.34
CA GLY A 6 13.64 2.00 13.83
C GLY A 6 13.08 1.06 12.76
N ALA A 7 11.94 0.43 13.01
CA ALA A 7 11.29 -0.47 12.05
C ALA A 7 10.82 0.26 10.78
N LEU A 8 10.32 1.50 10.90
CA LEU A 8 9.89 2.32 9.76
C LEU A 8 11.06 2.68 8.85
N ILE A 9 12.20 3.11 9.42
CA ILE A 9 13.41 3.43 8.64
C ILE A 9 13.98 2.17 7.99
N ILE A 10 14.07 1.05 8.72
CA ILE A 10 14.60 -0.21 8.19
C ILE A 10 13.68 -0.75 7.07
N GLY A 11 12.36 -0.74 7.27
CA GLY A 11 11.37 -1.14 6.27
C GLY A 11 11.46 -0.30 5.01
N PHE A 12 11.55 1.02 5.14
CA PHE A 12 11.69 1.94 4.00
C PHE A 12 12.98 1.70 3.21
N VAL A 13 14.12 1.55 3.90
CA VAL A 13 15.42 1.27 3.25
C VAL A 13 15.37 -0.09 2.53
N LEU A 14 14.85 -1.13 3.18
CA LEU A 14 14.71 -2.45 2.56
C LEU A 14 13.78 -2.42 1.35
N CYS A 15 12.71 -1.62 1.39
CA CYS A 15 11.82 -1.44 0.25
C CYS A 15 12.55 -0.84 -0.96
N ILE A 16 13.31 0.24 -0.75
CA ILE A 16 14.11 0.86 -1.81
C ILE A 16 15.16 -0.11 -2.36
N VAL A 17 15.90 -0.78 -1.48
CA VAL A 17 16.95 -1.73 -1.87
C VAL A 17 16.37 -2.87 -2.71
N ASN A 18 15.25 -3.47 -2.29
CA ASN A 18 14.60 -4.53 -3.05
C ASN A 18 14.02 -4.04 -4.38
N SER A 19 13.48 -2.81 -4.43
CA SER A 19 12.87 -2.23 -5.63
C SER A 19 13.90 -1.87 -6.71
N VAL A 20 15.09 -1.40 -6.31
CA VAL A 20 16.15 -0.98 -7.23
C VAL A 20 17.13 -2.13 -7.55
N SER A 21 17.16 -3.19 -6.74
CA SER A 21 18.09 -4.31 -6.94
C SER A 21 17.76 -5.13 -8.19
N LYS A 22 18.77 -5.25 -9.08
CA LYS A 22 18.76 -6.16 -10.22
C LYS A 22 18.81 -7.63 -9.81
N THR A 23 19.35 -7.93 -8.62
CA THR A 23 19.44 -9.30 -8.07
C THR A 23 18.28 -9.59 -7.13
N VAL A 24 17.62 -10.74 -7.27
CA VAL A 24 16.60 -11.17 -6.32
C VAL A 24 17.25 -11.80 -5.11
N ARG A 25 16.93 -11.29 -3.92
CA ARG A 25 17.46 -11.75 -2.64
C ARG A 25 16.30 -12.06 -1.69
N PRO A 26 15.78 -13.31 -1.67
CA PRO A 26 14.63 -13.68 -0.85
C PRO A 26 14.77 -13.31 0.63
N ALA A 27 15.98 -13.46 1.18
CA ALA A 27 16.27 -13.10 2.57
C ALA A 27 15.97 -11.62 2.89
N LEU A 28 16.24 -10.68 1.96
CA LEU A 28 15.95 -9.27 2.17
C LEU A 28 14.45 -8.96 2.09
N MET A 29 13.69 -9.70 1.29
CA MET A 29 12.24 -9.55 1.16
C MET A 29 11.51 -10.11 2.38
N VAL A 30 11.99 -11.24 2.92
CA VAL A 30 11.50 -11.78 4.20
C VAL A 30 11.84 -10.82 5.33
N LEU A 31 13.07 -10.30 5.37
CA LEU A 31 13.48 -9.34 6.37
C LEU A 31 12.61 -8.07 6.33
N TYR A 32 12.33 -7.54 5.13
CA TYR A 32 11.38 -6.45 4.96
C TYR A 32 10.02 -6.79 5.56
N SER A 33 9.46 -7.97 5.23
CA SER A 33 8.13 -8.38 5.68
C SER A 33 8.03 -8.46 7.22
N VAL A 34 9.11 -8.88 7.89
CA VAL A 34 9.17 -8.90 9.36
C VAL A 34 9.12 -7.49 9.94
N PHE A 35 9.96 -6.58 9.44
CA PHE A 35 9.99 -5.20 9.93
C PHE A 35 8.71 -4.43 9.60
N GLU A 36 8.20 -4.61 8.38
CA GLU A 36 6.94 -4.02 7.95
C GLU A 36 5.77 -4.52 8.81
N GLY A 37 5.75 -5.81 9.15
CA GLY A 37 4.78 -6.38 10.09
C GLY A 37 4.81 -5.73 11.47
N LEU A 38 6.00 -5.40 11.99
CA LEU A 38 6.14 -4.66 13.26
C LEU A 38 5.61 -3.22 13.16
N VAL A 39 5.89 -2.54 12.04
CA VAL A 39 5.40 -1.17 11.78
C VAL A 39 3.87 -1.18 11.72
N ILE A 40 3.30 -1.99 10.86
CA ILE A 40 1.85 -2.06 10.66
C ILE A 40 1.16 -2.58 11.92
N GLY A 41 1.74 -3.55 12.63
CA GLY A 41 1.20 -4.05 13.90
C GLY A 41 1.14 -2.95 14.96
N THR A 42 2.15 -2.08 15.02
CA THR A 42 2.14 -0.92 15.93
C THR A 42 1.07 0.09 15.52
N ILE A 43 0.96 0.43 14.24
CA ILE A 43 -0.10 1.32 13.72
C ILE A 43 -1.48 0.74 14.04
N SER A 44 -1.66 -0.55 13.80
CA SER A 44 -2.93 -1.26 14.02
C SER A 44 -3.34 -1.22 15.49
N ARG A 45 -2.38 -1.39 16.41
CA ARG A 45 -2.63 -1.25 17.84
C ARG A 45 -3.12 0.15 18.19
N VAL A 46 -2.42 1.18 17.73
CA VAL A 46 -2.80 2.58 17.97
C VAL A 46 -4.22 2.85 17.48
N TYR A 47 -4.55 2.43 16.25
CA TYR A 47 -5.92 2.60 15.72
C TYR A 47 -6.96 1.80 16.50
N ASN A 48 -6.63 0.59 16.94
CA ASN A 48 -7.56 -0.25 17.69
C ASN A 48 -7.83 0.28 19.11
N ASP A 49 -6.87 0.98 19.72
CA ASP A 49 -7.04 1.63 21.03
C ASP A 49 -8.09 2.75 20.96
N TYR A 50 -8.22 3.45 19.81
CA TYR A 50 -9.25 4.46 19.58
C TYR A 50 -10.55 3.89 18.97
N TYR A 51 -10.43 2.90 18.06
CA TYR A 51 -11.54 2.29 17.35
C TYR A 51 -11.48 0.77 17.47
N SER A 52 -12.13 0.24 18.51
CA SER A 52 -12.18 -1.21 18.71
C SER A 52 -12.72 -1.95 17.48
N GLY A 53 -12.02 -3.01 17.07
CA GLY A 53 -12.38 -3.88 15.95
C GLY A 53 -12.09 -3.31 14.56
N ILE A 54 -11.52 -2.11 14.44
CA ILE A 54 -11.20 -1.49 13.15
C ILE A 54 -10.19 -2.30 12.33
N VAL A 55 -9.25 -2.98 13.01
CA VAL A 55 -8.21 -3.79 12.39
C VAL A 55 -8.82 -4.97 11.63
N ALA A 56 -9.78 -5.68 12.24
CA ALA A 56 -10.46 -6.80 11.60
C ALA A 56 -11.23 -6.34 10.36
N GLN A 57 -11.90 -5.18 10.43
CA GLN A 57 -12.59 -4.58 9.28
C GLN A 57 -11.62 -4.19 8.17
N ALA A 58 -10.47 -3.61 8.51
CA ALA A 58 -9.45 -3.26 7.54
C ALA A 58 -8.89 -4.50 6.83
N VAL A 59 -8.60 -5.58 7.57
CA VAL A 59 -8.17 -6.87 6.99
C VAL A 59 -9.22 -7.44 6.04
N ILE A 60 -10.49 -7.48 6.45
CA ILE A 60 -11.59 -7.96 5.60
C ILE A 60 -11.70 -7.10 4.35
N GLY A 61 -11.60 -5.78 4.47
CA GLY A 61 -11.62 -4.84 3.35
C GLY A 61 -10.48 -5.08 2.36
N THR A 62 -9.25 -5.30 2.85
CA THR A 62 -8.08 -5.59 2.01
C THR A 62 -8.26 -6.91 1.26
N VAL A 63 -8.73 -7.96 1.94
CA VAL A 63 -9.00 -9.26 1.31
C VAL A 63 -10.11 -9.14 0.27
N ALA A 64 -11.19 -8.41 0.58
CA ALA A 64 -12.29 -8.18 -0.35
C ALA A 64 -11.84 -7.42 -1.60
N ALA A 65 -11.03 -6.36 -1.44
CA ALA A 65 -10.45 -5.61 -2.55
C ALA A 65 -9.54 -6.49 -3.40
N PHE A 66 -8.65 -7.27 -2.77
CA PHE A 66 -7.77 -8.20 -3.46
C PHE A 66 -8.54 -9.24 -4.27
N VAL A 67 -9.48 -9.95 -3.65
CA VAL A 67 -10.29 -10.99 -4.30
C VAL A 67 -11.15 -10.39 -5.40
N GLY A 68 -11.75 -9.22 -5.17
CA GLY A 68 -12.58 -8.53 -6.15
C GLY A 68 -11.80 -8.16 -7.42
N ILE A 69 -10.61 -7.56 -7.25
CA ILE A 69 -9.76 -7.19 -8.39
C ILE A 69 -9.18 -8.44 -9.07
N LEU A 70 -8.76 -9.45 -8.30
CA LEU A 70 -8.28 -10.72 -8.84
C LEU A 70 -9.35 -11.39 -9.72
N PHE A 71 -10.59 -11.41 -9.26
CA PHE A 71 -11.71 -11.96 -10.02
C PHE A 71 -11.93 -11.20 -11.34
N LEU A 72 -11.96 -9.86 -11.29
CA LEU A 72 -12.11 -9.02 -12.48
C LEU A 72 -10.95 -9.17 -13.47
N TYR A 73 -9.74 -9.32 -12.95
CA TYR A 73 -8.54 -9.54 -13.75
C TYR A 73 -8.58 -10.90 -14.44
N LYS A 74 -8.85 -11.97 -13.68
CA LYS A 74 -8.96 -13.35 -14.18
C LYS A 74 -10.10 -13.51 -15.19
N SER A 75 -11.21 -12.79 -15.03
CA SER A 75 -12.32 -12.81 -15.99
C SER A 75 -12.01 -12.09 -17.30
N GLY A 76 -10.82 -11.49 -17.44
CA GLY A 76 -10.41 -10.72 -18.62
C GLY A 76 -11.14 -9.39 -18.80
N LYS A 77 -12.02 -9.00 -17.86
CA LYS A 77 -12.79 -7.75 -17.93
C LYS A 77 -11.91 -6.54 -17.59
N LEU A 78 -10.90 -6.75 -16.76
CA LEU A 78 -9.94 -5.72 -16.37
C LEU A 78 -8.52 -6.18 -16.72
N ARG A 79 -7.84 -5.43 -17.60
CA ARG A 79 -6.49 -5.75 -18.07
C ARG A 79 -5.60 -4.51 -18.04
N ALA A 80 -4.32 -4.71 -17.80
CA ALA A 80 -3.31 -3.66 -17.81
C ALA A 80 -2.96 -3.24 -19.26
N THR A 81 -3.86 -2.49 -19.88
CA THR A 81 -3.60 -1.89 -21.19
C THR A 81 -2.54 -0.81 -21.08
N PRO A 82 -1.75 -0.53 -22.14
CA PRO A 82 -0.74 0.53 -22.10
C PRO A 82 -1.29 1.90 -21.67
N LYS A 83 -2.53 2.22 -22.06
CA LYS A 83 -3.21 3.46 -21.65
C LYS A 83 -3.56 3.44 -20.17
N PHE A 84 -4.15 2.34 -19.68
CA PHE A 84 -4.47 2.15 -18.26
C PHE A 84 -3.23 2.26 -17.38
N THR A 85 -2.15 1.55 -17.74
CA THR A 85 -0.90 1.56 -16.98
C THR A 85 -0.30 2.97 -16.89
N ARG A 86 -0.25 3.72 -18.00
CA ARG A 86 0.28 5.10 -17.98
C ARG A 86 -0.55 6.03 -17.11
N ILE A 87 -1.87 5.98 -17.22
CA ILE A 87 -2.77 6.81 -16.42
C ILE A 87 -2.64 6.46 -14.95
N LEU A 88 -2.68 5.17 -14.62
CA LEU A 88 -2.60 4.71 -13.24
C LEU A 88 -1.25 5.05 -12.61
N LEU A 89 -0.13 4.80 -13.29
CA LEU A 89 1.19 5.18 -12.79
C LEU A 89 1.31 6.70 -12.57
N GLY A 90 0.76 7.51 -13.48
CA GLY A 90 0.69 8.96 -13.30
C GLY A 90 -0.14 9.38 -12.08
N ALA A 91 -1.30 8.75 -11.88
CA ALA A 91 -2.17 9.02 -10.74
C ALA A 91 -1.53 8.59 -9.41
N VAL A 92 -0.88 7.42 -9.38
CA VAL A 92 -0.13 6.92 -8.23
C VAL A 92 1.04 7.84 -7.91
N ALA A 93 1.81 8.27 -8.91
CA ALA A 93 2.90 9.23 -8.70
C ALA A 93 2.38 10.55 -8.10
N GLY A 94 1.28 11.10 -8.65
CA GLY A 94 0.64 12.30 -8.12
C GLY A 94 0.16 12.11 -6.68
N TYR A 95 -0.45 10.97 -6.37
CA TYR A 95 -0.89 10.62 -5.03
C TYR A 95 0.27 10.59 -4.02
N PHE A 96 1.40 9.97 -4.38
CA PHE A 96 2.59 9.97 -3.53
C PHE A 96 3.20 11.35 -3.35
N VAL A 97 3.25 12.18 -4.41
CA VAL A 97 3.71 13.58 -4.31
C VAL A 97 2.81 14.36 -3.34
N LEU A 98 1.49 14.22 -3.46
CA LEU A 98 0.55 14.83 -2.52
C LEU A 98 0.74 14.30 -1.09
N GLY A 99 1.02 13.01 -0.92
CA GLY A 99 1.36 12.42 0.37
C GLY A 99 2.63 13.03 0.99
N LEU A 100 3.67 13.28 0.19
CA LEU A 100 4.90 13.95 0.64
C LEU A 100 4.65 15.41 1.01
N ILE A 101 3.87 16.15 0.22
CA ILE A 101 3.48 17.53 0.56
C ILE A 101 2.67 17.54 1.85
N SER A 102 1.74 16.59 2.02
CA SER A 102 0.95 16.42 3.23
C SER A 102 1.83 16.15 4.45
N LEU A 103 2.86 15.31 4.31
CA LEU A 103 3.85 15.06 5.36
C LEU A 103 4.67 16.32 5.69
N VAL A 104 5.08 17.10 4.69
CA VAL A 104 5.78 18.38 4.96
C VAL A 104 4.84 19.33 5.69
N ALA A 105 3.59 19.44 5.24
CA ALA A 105 2.57 20.30 5.85
C ALA A 105 2.24 19.90 7.30
N SER A 106 2.36 18.60 7.65
CA SER A 106 2.13 18.15 9.03
C SER A 106 3.13 18.73 10.02
N PHE A 107 4.38 18.98 9.62
CA PHE A 107 5.37 19.68 10.47
C PHE A 107 5.01 21.14 10.74
N PHE A 108 4.16 21.74 9.90
CA PHE A 108 3.61 23.09 10.07
C PHE A 108 2.23 23.07 10.76
N HIS A 109 1.88 21.97 11.45
CA HIS A 109 0.62 21.79 12.19
C HIS A 109 -0.66 21.86 11.34
N VAL A 110 -0.57 21.71 10.02
CA VAL A 110 -1.75 21.62 9.14
C VAL A 110 -2.56 20.37 9.49
N GLY A 111 -3.88 20.50 9.59
CA GLY A 111 -4.79 19.40 9.92
C GLY A 111 -4.49 18.77 11.28
N ASN A 112 -4.26 19.58 12.32
CA ASN A 112 -3.86 19.13 13.66
C ASN A 112 -2.56 18.30 13.68
N GLY A 113 -1.64 18.59 12.77
CA GLY A 113 -0.38 17.84 12.65
C GLY A 113 -0.52 16.50 11.91
N MET A 114 -1.64 16.24 11.23
CA MET A 114 -1.82 15.09 10.33
C MET A 114 -1.71 15.45 8.83
N GLY A 115 -1.34 16.70 8.52
CA GLY A 115 -1.26 17.18 7.15
C GLY A 115 -2.64 17.28 6.50
N PHE A 116 -2.69 17.06 5.19
CA PHE A 116 -3.95 17.10 4.42
C PHE A 116 -4.92 15.97 4.80
N TYR A 117 -4.44 14.90 5.43
CA TYR A 117 -5.30 13.84 5.97
C TYR A 117 -6.14 14.28 7.17
N GLY A 118 -5.66 15.28 7.92
CA GLY A 118 -6.40 15.88 9.04
C GLY A 118 -7.31 17.04 8.64
N VAL A 119 -7.30 17.45 7.37
CA VAL A 119 -8.17 18.52 6.88
C VAL A 119 -9.54 17.94 6.53
N THR A 120 -10.59 18.46 7.17
CA THR A 120 -11.97 18.00 7.00
C THR A 120 -12.36 17.95 5.53
N GLY A 121 -12.90 16.81 5.08
CA GLY A 121 -13.28 16.57 3.67
C GLY A 121 -12.13 16.11 2.78
N LEU A 122 -10.95 16.77 2.83
CA LEU A 122 -9.78 16.38 2.04
C LEU A 122 -9.21 15.02 2.47
N GLY A 123 -9.13 14.75 3.77
CA GLY A 123 -8.64 13.45 4.26
C GLY A 123 -9.50 12.26 3.79
N LEU A 124 -10.83 12.46 3.71
CA LEU A 124 -11.74 11.44 3.20
C LEU A 124 -11.51 11.20 1.70
N LEU A 125 -11.42 12.28 0.91
CA LEU A 125 -11.15 12.19 -0.53
C LEU A 125 -9.81 11.50 -0.82
N MET A 126 -8.76 11.86 -0.08
CA MET A 126 -7.45 11.23 -0.21
C MET A 126 -7.48 9.74 0.17
N SER A 127 -8.20 9.36 1.22
CA SER A 127 -8.27 7.95 1.64
C SER A 127 -9.09 7.11 0.64
N VAL A 128 -10.22 7.64 0.15
CA VAL A 128 -11.01 6.98 -0.92
C VAL A 128 -10.19 6.83 -2.20
N ALA A 129 -9.49 7.89 -2.62
CA ALA A 129 -8.60 7.84 -3.77
C ALA A 129 -7.46 6.83 -3.55
N GLY A 130 -6.86 6.80 -2.37
CA GLY A 130 -5.81 5.85 -1.99
C GLY A 130 -6.27 4.40 -2.10
N VAL A 131 -7.42 4.05 -1.51
CA VAL A 131 -8.01 2.71 -1.61
C VAL A 131 -8.27 2.34 -3.07
N ALA A 132 -8.86 3.24 -3.86
CA ALA A 132 -9.17 2.99 -5.27
C ALA A 132 -7.90 2.79 -6.11
N LEU A 133 -6.90 3.67 -5.96
CA LEU A 133 -5.63 3.60 -6.68
C LEU A 133 -4.86 2.33 -6.31
N ALA A 134 -4.72 2.03 -5.02
CA ALA A 134 -4.02 0.85 -4.55
C ALA A 134 -4.71 -0.45 -5.01
N SER A 135 -6.05 -0.49 -4.97
CA SER A 135 -6.82 -1.63 -5.49
C SER A 135 -6.62 -1.81 -7.00
N LEU A 136 -6.64 -0.71 -7.77
CA LEU A 136 -6.37 -0.76 -9.22
C LEU A 136 -4.90 -1.12 -9.52
N PHE A 137 -3.97 -0.81 -8.63
CA PHE A 137 -2.56 -1.17 -8.78
C PHE A 137 -2.33 -2.68 -8.79
N LEU A 138 -3.18 -3.45 -8.09
CA LEU A 138 -3.16 -4.92 -8.16
C LEU A 138 -3.31 -5.45 -9.59
N VAL A 139 -4.01 -4.72 -10.47
CA VAL A 139 -4.11 -5.08 -11.90
C VAL A 139 -2.74 -5.09 -12.57
N LEU A 140 -1.88 -4.13 -12.21
CA LEU A 140 -0.50 -4.06 -12.71
C LEU A 140 0.35 -5.16 -12.08
N ASP A 141 0.16 -5.44 -10.80
CA ASP A 141 0.88 -6.54 -10.12
C ASP A 141 0.56 -7.89 -10.78
N PHE A 142 -0.72 -8.18 -11.02
CA PHE A 142 -1.14 -9.42 -11.69
C PHE A 142 -0.62 -9.51 -13.13
N ASP A 143 -0.65 -8.40 -13.87
CA ASP A 143 -0.11 -8.35 -15.23
C ASP A 143 1.41 -8.53 -15.27
N GLN A 144 2.13 -7.97 -14.31
CA GLN A 144 3.56 -8.19 -14.18
C GLN A 144 3.86 -9.67 -13.88
N ILE A 145 3.09 -10.30 -12.99
CA ILE A 145 3.22 -11.73 -12.67
C ILE A 145 2.96 -12.60 -13.90
N GLU A 146 1.84 -12.39 -14.61
CA GLU A 146 1.51 -13.16 -15.81
C GLU A 146 2.58 -13.00 -16.89
N ARG A 147 3.05 -11.77 -17.13
CA ARG A 147 4.12 -11.52 -18.12
C ARG A 147 5.44 -12.17 -17.73
N SER A 148 5.80 -12.14 -16.45
CA SER A 148 7.02 -12.79 -15.96
C SER A 148 6.98 -14.30 -16.19
N ILE A 149 5.85 -14.93 -15.89
CA ILE A 149 5.63 -16.36 -16.14
C ILE A 149 5.65 -16.66 -17.65
N ALA A 150 4.94 -15.86 -18.46
CA ALA A 150 4.88 -16.04 -19.92
C ALA A 150 6.25 -15.87 -20.60
N GLN A 151 7.14 -15.07 -20.03
CA GLN A 151 8.52 -14.90 -20.49
C GLN A 151 9.46 -16.02 -20.02
N GLY A 152 8.97 -16.99 -19.23
CA GLY A 152 9.78 -18.08 -18.70
C GLY A 152 10.79 -17.61 -17.64
N ALA A 153 10.44 -16.59 -16.86
CA ALA A 153 11.33 -16.07 -15.82
C ALA A 153 11.75 -17.18 -14.83
N PRO A 154 13.00 -17.16 -14.34
CA PRO A 154 13.47 -18.12 -13.35
C PRO A 154 12.59 -18.12 -12.10
N ALA A 155 12.42 -19.27 -11.45
CA ALA A 155 11.57 -19.43 -10.26
C ALA A 155 11.93 -18.47 -9.10
N ILE A 156 13.18 -18.01 -9.04
CA ILE A 156 13.61 -17.02 -8.04
C ILE A 156 12.87 -15.67 -8.19
N GLU A 157 12.43 -15.29 -9.39
CA GLU A 157 11.69 -14.03 -9.62
C GLU A 157 10.30 -14.03 -8.96
N ALA A 158 9.75 -15.21 -8.62
CA ALA A 158 8.51 -15.29 -7.86
C ALA A 158 8.58 -14.54 -6.52
N TRP A 159 9.77 -14.46 -5.90
CA TRP A 159 9.98 -13.68 -4.69
C TRP A 159 9.81 -12.17 -4.93
N ARG A 160 10.31 -11.66 -6.07
CA ARG A 160 10.16 -10.25 -6.44
C ARG A 160 8.69 -9.91 -6.71
N SER A 161 8.01 -10.78 -7.45
CA SER A 161 6.58 -10.65 -7.71
C SER A 161 5.75 -10.68 -6.42
N GLY A 162 6.03 -11.63 -5.52
CA GLY A 162 5.34 -11.72 -4.23
C GLY A 162 5.61 -10.51 -3.35
N PHE A 163 6.85 -9.99 -3.35
CA PHE A 163 7.20 -8.77 -2.62
C PHE A 163 6.39 -7.57 -3.11
N GLY A 164 6.31 -7.33 -4.43
CA GLY A 164 5.51 -6.24 -4.99
C GLY A 164 4.04 -6.33 -4.59
N LEU A 165 3.46 -7.52 -4.68
CA LEU A 165 2.09 -7.78 -4.27
C LEU A 165 1.84 -7.48 -2.78
N ILE A 166 2.78 -7.88 -1.90
CA ILE A 166 2.69 -7.61 -0.45
C ILE A 166 2.72 -6.10 -0.19
N VAL A 167 3.60 -5.35 -0.86
CA VAL A 167 3.68 -3.89 -0.71
C VAL A 167 2.34 -3.24 -1.09
N THR A 168 1.71 -3.67 -2.19
CA THR A 168 0.39 -3.17 -2.58
C THR A 168 -0.68 -3.53 -1.56
N LEU A 169 -0.68 -4.76 -1.02
CA LEU A 169 -1.63 -5.19 0.02
C LEU A 169 -1.50 -4.38 1.31
N VAL A 170 -0.26 -4.11 1.73
CA VAL A 170 0.04 -3.24 2.88
C VAL A 170 -0.50 -1.84 2.63
N TRP A 171 -0.29 -1.30 1.43
CA TRP A 171 -0.80 0.02 1.08
C TRP A 171 -2.34 0.06 1.14
N ILE A 172 -3.03 -0.91 0.53
CA ILE A 172 -4.50 -1.03 0.61
C ILE A 172 -4.95 -1.09 2.08
N TYR A 173 -4.29 -1.91 2.90
CA TYR A 173 -4.61 -2.04 4.32
C TYR A 173 -4.54 -0.70 5.06
N LEU A 174 -3.44 0.04 4.90
CA LEU A 174 -3.26 1.33 5.58
C LEU A 174 -4.27 2.38 5.10
N GLU A 175 -4.63 2.40 3.81
CA GLU A 175 -5.66 3.29 3.29
C GLU A 175 -7.07 2.94 3.80
N ILE A 176 -7.42 1.65 3.87
CA ILE A 176 -8.71 1.22 4.44
C ILE A 176 -8.76 1.55 5.92
N LEU A 177 -7.69 1.27 6.67
CA LEU A 177 -7.61 1.58 8.10
C LEU A 177 -7.84 3.08 8.35
N ARG A 178 -7.20 3.94 7.54
CA ARG A 178 -7.38 5.41 7.60
C ARG A 178 -8.77 5.85 7.16
N LEU A 179 -9.31 5.26 6.10
CA LEU A 179 -10.66 5.55 5.64
C LEU A 179 -11.69 5.24 6.73
N LEU A 180 -11.58 4.07 7.36
CA LEU A 180 -12.47 3.65 8.43
C LEU A 180 -12.35 4.54 9.67
N SER A 181 -11.15 5.03 10.02
CA SER A 181 -11.00 5.94 11.16
C SER A 181 -11.70 7.27 10.89
N ILE A 182 -11.49 7.85 9.70
CA ILE A 182 -12.14 9.12 9.30
C ILE A 182 -13.67 8.99 9.27
N LEU A 183 -14.19 7.81 8.90
CA LEU A 183 -15.63 7.55 8.89
C LEU A 183 -16.21 7.35 10.30
N ARG A 184 -15.41 6.90 11.27
CA ARG A 184 -15.83 6.70 12.67
C ARG A 184 -15.65 7.94 13.55
N ASP A 185 -14.75 8.84 13.17
CA ASP A 185 -14.51 10.13 13.83
C ASP A 185 -15.59 11.19 13.56
N ARG A 186 -16.58 10.87 12.73
CA ARG A 186 -17.70 11.73 12.38
C ARG A 186 -18.96 11.26 13.07
#